data_AF-A0A958F5U1-F1
#
_entry.id   AF-A0A958F5U1-F1
#
_cell.length_a   1.000
_cell.length_b   1.000
_cell.length_c   1.000
_cell.angle_alpha   90.00
_cell.angle_beta   90.00
_cell.angle_gamma   90.00
#
_symmetry.space_group_name_H-M   'P 1'
#
loop_
_entity.id
_entity.type
_entity.pdbx_description
1 polymer ?
#
loop_
_entity_poly.entity_id
_entity_poly.type
_entity_poly.pdbx_seq_one_letter_code
_entity_poly.pdbx_strand_id
1 'polypeptide(L)'
;EFLLKHMEPSLKDHRVELLMLLKGKDQQLPDDIKFKVDIRDRDKDFLGLYGQVVLNLVQGKAYPYFYMVLVAKDGYGLKKHFQNYRPPVNVTKELKRQDKVEVLVIRQTTSRTSGYHTSEATMVMLFQEGLQLAEKAARMS
;
A
#
# COMPACT_ATOMS: atom_id res chain seq x y z
N GLU A 1 7.51 3.52 -12.51
CA GLU A 1 8.12 4.86 -12.32
C GLU A 1 7.11 6.00 -12.17
N PHE A 2 6.06 6.07 -12.99
CA PHE A 2 5.05 7.15 -12.97
C PHE A 2 4.61 7.57 -11.56
N LEU A 3 4.13 6.62 -10.76
CA LEU A 3 3.55 6.93 -9.44
C LEU A 3 4.56 7.59 -8.49
N LEU A 4 5.78 7.06 -8.38
CA LEU A 4 6.80 7.62 -7.49
C LEU A 4 7.26 9.00 -7.96
N LYS A 5 7.37 9.22 -9.28
CA LYS A 5 7.69 10.56 -9.83
C LYS A 5 6.56 11.56 -9.56
N HIS A 6 5.30 11.15 -9.72
CA HIS A 6 4.14 11.99 -9.43
C HIS A 6 4.04 12.36 -7.95
N MET A 7 4.42 11.44 -7.06
CA MET A 7 4.36 11.62 -5.60
C MET A 7 5.63 12.22 -4.99
N GLU A 8 6.67 12.49 -5.78
CA GLU A 8 7.98 12.96 -5.31
C GLU A 8 7.90 14.20 -4.39
N PRO A 9 7.07 15.22 -4.66
CA PRO A 9 6.92 16.36 -3.75
C PRO A 9 6.41 15.99 -2.35
N SER A 10 5.53 14.98 -2.26
CA SER A 10 4.99 14.47 -0.99
C SER A 10 5.96 13.50 -0.29
N LEU A 11 7.00 13.04 -0.97
CA LEU A 11 7.96 12.07 -0.45
C LEU A 11 9.29 12.70 -0.05
N LYS A 12 9.48 14.01 -0.24
CA LYS A 12 10.73 14.73 0.04
C LYS A 12 11.29 14.51 1.45
N ASP A 13 10.41 14.29 2.43
CA ASP A 13 10.75 14.10 3.85
C ASP A 13 10.77 12.61 4.24
N HIS A 14 10.69 11.70 3.27
CA HIS A 14 10.58 10.26 3.50
C HIS A 14 11.61 9.51 2.68
N ARG A 15 12.00 8.32 3.16
CA ARG A 15 12.89 7.44 2.39
C ARG A 15 12.06 6.41 1.66
N VAL A 16 12.26 6.29 0.35
CA VAL A 16 11.60 5.27 -0.47
C VAL A 16 12.60 4.17 -0.81
N GLU A 17 12.23 2.92 -0.56
CA GLU A 17 13.01 1.74 -0.91
C GLU A 17 12.21 0.85 -1.85
N LEU A 18 12.75 0.57 -3.04
CA LEU A 18 12.12 -0.35 -3.99
C LEU A 18 12.46 -1.79 -3.61
N LEU A 19 11.45 -2.64 -3.51
CA LEU A 19 11.54 -4.06 -3.15
C LEU A 19 10.92 -4.88 -4.28
N MET A 20 11.73 -5.46 -5.15
CA MET A 20 11.22 -6.29 -6.26
C MET A 20 11.47 -7.77 -6.00
N LEU A 21 10.44 -8.59 -6.21
CA LEU A 21 10.58 -10.04 -6.24
C LEU A 21 10.54 -10.52 -7.70
N LEU A 22 11.67 -10.99 -8.21
CA LEU A 22 11.76 -11.64 -9.51
C LEU A 22 11.51 -13.15 -9.33
N LYS A 23 10.58 -13.73 -10.09
CA LYS A 23 10.37 -15.19 -10.17
C LYS A 23 10.72 -15.67 -11.58
N GLY A 24 11.40 -16.82 -11.67
CA GLY A 24 11.77 -17.46 -12.94
C GLY A 24 13.10 -16.96 -13.54
N LYS A 25 13.71 -17.77 -14.41
CA LYS A 25 14.97 -17.44 -15.11
C LYS A 25 14.76 -16.57 -16.37
N ASP A 26 13.53 -16.51 -16.90
CA ASP A 26 13.22 -15.90 -18.21
C ASP A 26 12.14 -14.79 -18.15
N GLN A 27 11.67 -14.38 -16.97
CA GLN A 27 10.60 -13.40 -16.84
C GLN A 27 11.15 -11.97 -16.70
N GLN A 28 10.89 -11.13 -17.71
CA GLN A 28 11.34 -9.73 -17.77
C GLN A 28 10.58 -8.78 -16.83
N LEU A 29 9.39 -9.17 -16.34
CA LEU A 29 8.54 -8.37 -15.46
C LEU A 29 8.28 -9.14 -14.14
N PRO A 30 8.44 -8.50 -12.97
CA PRO A 30 8.12 -9.10 -11.68
C PRO A 30 6.60 -9.32 -11.50
N ASP A 31 6.23 -10.43 -10.87
CA ASP A 31 4.83 -10.74 -10.51
C ASP A 31 4.28 -9.79 -9.44
N ASP A 32 5.18 -9.28 -8.58
CA ASP A 32 4.87 -8.36 -7.48
C ASP A 32 5.95 -7.28 -7.40
N ILE A 33 5.52 -6.02 -7.56
CA ILE A 33 6.35 -4.86 -7.30
C ILE A 33 5.93 -4.27 -5.96
N LYS A 34 6.86 -4.25 -5.02
CA LYS A 34 6.67 -3.63 -3.72
C LYS A 34 7.62 -2.44 -3.57
N PHE A 35 7.19 -1.41 -2.88
CA PHE A 35 8.09 -0.40 -2.35
C PHE A 35 7.69 -0.08 -0.92
N LYS A 36 8.68 0.32 -0.13
CA LYS A 36 8.51 0.78 1.23
C LYS A 36 8.70 2.28 1.27
N VAL A 37 7.80 2.98 1.94
CA VAL A 37 7.98 4.36 2.38
C VAL A 37 8.29 4.33 3.87
N ASP A 38 9.52 4.70 4.20
CA ASP A 38 9.97 4.89 5.56
C ASP A 38 9.61 6.32 6.01
N ILE A 39 8.60 6.40 6.88
CA ILE A 39 8.11 7.66 7.41
C ILE A 39 9.16 8.21 8.38
N ARG A 40 9.60 9.44 8.13
CA ARG A 40 10.58 10.13 8.97
C ARG A 40 10.06 10.29 10.41
N ASP A 41 10.98 10.06 11.35
CA ASP A 41 10.76 10.15 12.80
C ASP A 41 9.61 9.25 13.28
N ARG A 42 9.40 8.11 12.60
CA ARG A 42 8.41 7.09 13.00
C ARG A 42 8.81 6.40 14.31
N ASP A 43 7.80 5.92 15.01
CA ASP A 43 7.97 4.95 16.08
C ASP A 43 8.60 3.65 15.56
N LYS A 44 9.50 3.05 16.35
CA LYS A 44 10.22 1.82 16.01
C LYS A 44 9.32 0.61 15.77
N ASP A 45 8.12 0.61 16.35
CA ASP A 45 7.14 -0.46 16.24
C ASP A 45 6.18 -0.22 15.05
N PHE A 46 6.25 0.94 14.39
CA PHE A 46 5.67 1.17 13.06
C PHE A 46 6.64 0.67 11.96
N LEU A 47 6.39 -0.52 11.44
CA LEU A 47 7.30 -1.20 10.52
C LEU A 47 7.32 -0.60 9.10
N GLY A 48 6.30 0.18 8.74
CA GLY A 48 6.34 1.06 7.57
C GLY A 48 5.06 1.07 6.75
N LEU A 49 5.06 1.92 5.74
CA LEU A 49 4.06 1.95 4.68
C LEU A 49 4.61 1.24 3.45
N TYR A 50 3.79 0.42 2.81
CA TYR A 50 4.16 -0.31 1.59
C TYR A 50 3.12 -0.08 0.52
N GLY A 51 3.55 0.25 -0.70
CA GLY A 51 2.72 0.12 -1.88
C GLY A 51 3.07 -1.18 -2.60
N GLN A 52 2.05 -1.90 -3.06
CA GLN A 52 2.20 -3.18 -3.76
C GLN A 52 1.39 -3.17 -5.04
N VAL A 53 2.00 -3.60 -6.13
CA VAL A 53 1.35 -3.86 -7.42
C VAL A 53 1.44 -5.34 -7.70
N VAL A 54 0.29 -6.00 -7.74
CA VAL A 54 0.18 -7.41 -8.11
C VAL A 54 -0.47 -7.52 -9.49
N LEU A 55 0.02 -8.41 -10.33
CA LEU A 55 -0.58 -8.69 -11.64
C LEU A 55 -1.72 -9.69 -11.50
N ASN A 56 -2.96 -9.25 -11.73
CA ASN A 56 -4.11 -10.16 -11.86
C ASN A 56 -4.19 -10.68 -13.29
N LEU A 57 -4.14 -12.01 -13.46
CA LEU A 57 -4.35 -12.64 -14.76
C LEU A 57 -5.83 -12.99 -14.94
N VAL A 58 -6.50 -12.34 -15.90
CA VAL A 58 -7.88 -12.63 -16.28
C VAL A 58 -7.90 -13.03 -17.75
N GLN A 59 -8.28 -14.28 -18.04
CA GLN A 59 -8.30 -14.84 -19.39
C GLN A 59 -6.98 -14.63 -20.17
N GLY A 60 -5.83 -14.77 -19.49
CA GLY A 60 -4.50 -14.60 -20.08
C GLY A 60 -4.04 -13.15 -20.22
N LYS A 61 -4.88 -12.16 -19.91
CA LYS A 61 -4.50 -10.74 -19.87
C LYS A 61 -4.13 -10.32 -18.45
N ALA A 62 -2.98 -9.67 -18.30
CA ALA A 62 -2.51 -9.11 -17.04
C ALA A 62 -3.15 -7.75 -16.75
N TYR A 63 -3.62 -7.58 -15.53
CA TYR A 63 -4.23 -6.36 -15.01
C TYR A 63 -3.52 -5.98 -13.71
N PRO A 64 -2.73 -4.88 -13.69
CA PRO A 64 -2.07 -4.44 -12.48
C PRO A 64 -3.11 -3.96 -11.45
N TYR A 65 -2.98 -4.45 -10.23
CA TYR A 65 -3.80 -4.09 -9.10
C TYR A 65 -2.92 -3.55 -7.97
N PHE A 66 -3.12 -2.27 -7.67
CA PHE A 66 -2.33 -1.53 -6.69
C PHE A 66 -3.08 -1.33 -5.38
N TYR A 67 -2.37 -1.43 -4.27
CA TYR A 67 -2.89 -1.18 -2.93
C TYR A 67 -1.79 -0.73 -1.95
N MET A 68 -2.21 -0.10 -0.87
CA MET A 68 -1.35 0.38 0.21
C MET A 68 -1.51 -0.49 1.46
N VAL A 69 -0.41 -0.70 2.19
CA VAL A 69 -0.34 -1.53 3.38
C VAL A 69 0.47 -0.82 4.46
N LEU A 70 -0.15 -0.53 5.59
CA LEU A 70 0.53 -0.10 6.81
C LEU A 70 0.80 -1.33 7.66
N VAL A 71 2.01 -1.44 8.17
CA VAL A 71 2.41 -2.56 9.03
C VAL A 71 3.01 -2.03 10.31
N ALA A 72 2.56 -2.55 11.44
CA ALA A 72 3.12 -2.27 12.76
C ALA A 72 3.21 -3.57 13.58
N LYS A 73 3.98 -3.58 14.67
CA LYS A 73 3.99 -4.72 15.59
C LYS A 73 2.62 -4.91 16.25
N ASP A 74 2.31 -6.13 16.64
CA ASP A 74 1.08 -6.42 17.38
C ASP A 74 1.01 -5.57 18.66
N GLY A 75 -0.19 -5.06 18.96
CA GLY A 75 -0.42 -4.13 20.06
C GLY A 75 -0.07 -2.66 19.78
N TYR A 76 0.46 -2.32 18.60
CA TYR A 76 0.81 -0.93 18.26
C TYR A 76 -0.40 0.02 18.27
N GLY A 77 -1.56 -0.42 17.79
CA GLY A 77 -2.80 0.37 17.85
C GLY A 77 -3.35 0.83 16.49
N LEU A 78 -2.99 0.16 15.39
CA LEU A 78 -3.56 0.44 14.05
C LEU A 78 -5.08 0.34 14.03
N LYS A 79 -5.70 -0.39 14.98
CA LYS A 79 -7.16 -0.44 15.15
C LYS A 79 -7.79 0.94 15.33
N LYS A 80 -7.15 1.86 16.07
CA LYS A 80 -7.68 3.22 16.26
C LYS A 80 -7.69 4.00 14.95
N HIS A 81 -6.60 3.91 14.19
CA HIS A 81 -6.48 4.53 12.87
C HIS A 81 -7.48 3.91 11.87
N PHE A 82 -7.64 2.59 11.89
CA PHE A 82 -8.67 1.87 11.12
C PHE A 82 -10.07 2.42 11.42
N GLN A 83 -10.44 2.52 12.70
CA GLN A 83 -11.77 2.95 13.12
C GLN A 83 -12.05 4.42 12.77
N ASN A 84 -11.05 5.29 12.85
CA ASN A 84 -11.19 6.72 12.58
C ASN A 84 -11.11 7.06 11.10
N TYR A 85 -10.38 6.29 10.31
CA TYR A 85 -10.25 6.52 8.88
C TYR A 85 -11.59 6.35 8.15
N ARG A 86 -11.92 7.28 7.25
CA ARG A 86 -13.10 7.23 6.40
C ARG A 86 -12.61 7.17 4.95
N PRO A 87 -12.61 5.99 4.32
CA PRO A 87 -12.08 5.84 2.98
C PRO A 87 -12.96 6.58 1.96
N PRO A 88 -12.39 7.08 0.86
CA PRO A 88 -13.16 7.58 -0.28
C PRO A 88 -14.12 6.53 -0.85
N VAL A 89 -15.07 6.98 -1.69
CA VAL A 89 -15.97 6.08 -2.42
C VAL A 89 -15.15 5.07 -3.23
N ASN A 90 -15.61 3.82 -3.26
CA ASN A 90 -14.93 2.69 -3.93
C ASN A 90 -13.56 2.34 -3.34
N VAL A 91 -13.24 2.74 -2.12
CA VAL A 91 -12.04 2.29 -1.39
C VAL A 91 -12.44 1.40 -0.22
N THR A 92 -11.86 0.21 -0.16
CA THR A 92 -12.01 -0.75 0.94
C THR A 92 -10.81 -0.61 1.87
N LYS A 93 -11.07 -0.62 3.18
CA LYS A 93 -10.06 -0.77 4.23
C LYS A 93 -10.21 -2.12 4.93
N GLU A 94 -9.11 -2.79 5.22
CA GLU A 94 -9.10 -4.05 5.98
C GLU A 94 -8.06 -3.94 7.09
N LEU A 95 -8.38 -4.48 8.27
CA LEU A 95 -7.44 -4.64 9.37
C LEU A 95 -7.30 -6.12 9.68
N LYS A 96 -6.06 -6.60 9.73
CA LYS A 96 -5.72 -7.98 10.07
C LYS A 96 -4.64 -7.99 11.13
N ARG A 97 -4.62 -9.07 11.93
CA ARG A 97 -3.51 -9.40 12.82
C ARG A 97 -3.00 -10.76 12.41
N GLN A 98 -1.70 -10.86 12.16
CA GLN A 98 -1.06 -12.09 11.73
C GLN A 98 0.41 -12.02 12.11
N ASP A 99 1.04 -13.15 12.48
CA ASP A 99 2.50 -13.26 12.67
C ASP A 99 3.13 -12.13 13.52
N LYS A 100 2.47 -11.77 14.64
CA LYS A 100 2.89 -10.70 15.58
C LYS A 100 2.93 -9.28 14.98
N VAL A 101 2.18 -9.05 13.91
CA VAL A 101 1.99 -7.72 13.32
C VAL A 101 0.51 -7.37 13.15
N GLU A 102 0.22 -6.08 13.23
CA GLU A 102 -1.02 -5.48 12.75
C GLU A 102 -0.82 -4.99 11.32
N VAL A 103 -1.75 -5.32 10.44
CA VAL A 103 -1.71 -4.96 9.02
C VAL A 103 -2.99 -4.24 8.66
N LEU A 104 -2.85 -3.01 8.18
CA LEU A 104 -3.95 -2.22 7.66
C LEU A 104 -3.79 -2.02 6.15
N VAL A 105 -4.74 -2.51 5.38
CA VAL A 105 -4.75 -2.45 3.91
C VAL A 105 -5.76 -1.40 3.46
N ILE A 106 -5.39 -0.59 2.47
CA ILE A 106 -6.28 0.30 1.73
C ILE A 106 -6.18 -0.04 0.25
N ARG A 107 -7.30 -0.37 -0.37
CA ARG A 107 -7.34 -0.83 -1.76
C ARG A 107 -8.61 -0.41 -2.48
N GLN A 108 -8.56 -0.37 -3.81
CA GLN A 108 -9.75 -0.21 -4.63
C GLN A 108 -10.73 -1.36 -4.36
N THR A 109 -12.00 -1.04 -4.15
CA THR A 109 -13.08 -2.02 -3.97
C THR A 109 -13.31 -2.74 -5.29
N THR A 110 -13.33 -4.07 -5.23
CA THR A 110 -13.55 -4.94 -6.39
C THR A 110 -14.94 -5.57 -6.31
N SER A 111 -15.62 -5.68 -7.44
CA SER A 111 -16.87 -6.43 -7.58
C SER A 111 -16.65 -7.65 -8.47
N ARG A 112 -17.70 -8.47 -8.67
CA ARG A 112 -17.63 -9.60 -9.64
C ARG A 112 -17.38 -9.14 -11.08
N THR A 113 -17.63 -7.88 -11.42
CA THR A 113 -17.55 -7.36 -12.79
C THR A 113 -16.57 -6.19 -12.92
N SER A 114 -15.97 -5.69 -11.83
CA SER A 114 -15.15 -4.49 -11.85
C SER A 114 -14.06 -4.48 -10.79
N GLY A 115 -13.06 -3.62 -10.99
CA GLY A 115 -12.03 -3.35 -10.00
C GLY A 115 -10.79 -4.26 -10.06
N TYR A 116 -10.73 -5.18 -11.02
CA TYR A 116 -9.58 -6.06 -11.27
C TYR A 116 -8.30 -5.33 -11.73
N HIS A 117 -8.43 -4.05 -12.09
CA HIS A 117 -7.37 -3.15 -12.51
C HIS A 117 -7.48 -1.82 -11.75
N THR A 118 -6.35 -1.27 -11.34
CA THR A 118 -6.28 0.07 -10.72
C THR A 118 -5.79 1.09 -11.73
N SER A 119 -6.61 2.10 -12.08
CA SER A 119 -6.18 3.19 -12.95
C SER A 119 -5.09 4.04 -12.32
N GLU A 120 -4.28 4.76 -13.11
CA GLU A 120 -3.25 5.68 -12.60
C GLU A 120 -3.81 6.71 -11.62
N ALA A 121 -4.96 7.34 -11.94
CA ALA A 121 -5.62 8.28 -11.05
C ALA A 121 -6.03 7.62 -9.71
N THR A 122 -6.51 6.37 -9.76
CA THR A 122 -6.81 5.60 -8.55
C THR A 122 -5.55 5.24 -7.78
N MET A 123 -4.44 4.91 -8.45
CA MET A 123 -3.17 4.63 -7.78
C MET A 123 -2.66 5.85 -7.02
N VAL A 124 -2.70 7.04 -7.64
CA VAL A 124 -2.32 8.30 -7.00
C VAL A 124 -3.20 8.57 -5.77
N MET A 125 -4.52 8.44 -5.90
CA MET A 125 -5.44 8.62 -4.77
C MET A 125 -5.16 7.61 -3.64
N LEU A 126 -5.03 6.32 -3.95
CA LEU A 126 -4.72 5.30 -2.94
C LEU A 126 -3.39 5.57 -2.23
N PHE A 127 -2.38 6.02 -2.98
CA PHE A 127 -1.09 6.38 -2.42
C PHE A 127 -1.22 7.57 -1.46
N GLN A 128 -1.92 8.63 -1.87
CA GLN A 128 -2.15 9.83 -1.05
C GLN A 128 -2.88 9.47 0.26
N GLU A 129 -3.95 8.68 0.16
CA GLU A 129 -4.72 8.19 1.31
C GLU A 129 -3.84 7.34 2.25
N GLY A 130 -3.05 6.42 1.69
CA GLY A 130 -2.14 5.57 2.44
C GLY A 130 -1.03 6.34 3.13
N LEU A 131 -0.44 7.33 2.44
CA LEU A 131 0.61 8.19 2.99
C LEU A 131 0.08 9.03 4.15
N GLN A 132 -1.03 9.74 3.96
CA GLN A 132 -1.63 10.56 5.03
C GLN A 132 -2.03 9.73 6.25
N LEU A 133 -2.54 8.51 6.04
CA LEU A 133 -2.85 7.63 7.15
C LEU A 133 -1.59 7.14 7.86
N ALA A 134 -0.54 6.80 7.11
CA ALA A 134 0.73 6.37 7.66
C ALA A 134 1.43 7.47 8.45
N GLU A 135 1.43 8.72 7.97
CA GLU A 135 1.99 9.87 8.70
C GLU A 135 1.30 10.08 10.06
N LYS A 136 -0.03 9.90 10.10
CA LYS A 136 -0.81 9.97 11.35
C LYS A 136 -0.54 8.79 12.28
N ALA A 137 -0.39 7.59 11.72
CA ALA A 137 -0.16 6.37 12.49
C ALA A 137 1.28 6.27 13.02
N ALA A 138 2.27 6.69 12.24
CA ALA A 138 3.67 6.45 12.51
C ALA A 138 4.23 7.19 13.73
N ARG A 139 3.54 8.23 14.24
CA ARG A 139 4.03 9.10 15.32
C ARG A 139 3.24 8.99 16.62
N MET A 140 2.22 8.13 16.66
CA MET A 140 1.32 8.00 17.80
C MET A 140 1.11 6.53 18.16
N SER A 141 1.81 6.07 19.20
CA SER A 141 1.41 4.93 20.02
C SER A 141 1.43 5.33 21.47
#